data_AF-A0A963SPP9-F1
#
_entry.id   AF-A0A963SPP9-F1
#
_cell.length_a   1.000
_cell.length_b   1.000
_cell.length_c   1.000
_cell.angle_alpha   90.00
_cell.angle_beta   90.00
_cell.angle_gamma   90.00
#
_symmetry.space_group_name_H-M   'P 1'
#
loop_
_entity.id
_entity.type
_entity.pdbx_description
1 polymer ?
#
loop_
_entity_poly.entity_id
_entity_poly.type
_entity_poly.pdbx_seq_one_letter_code
_entity_poly.pdbx_strand_id
1 'polypeptide(L)' 'MILRELLIIIAAFAAFASAVAAYSFAFHGAVSVKEVLSTAFAAVIGLYAGRYLERRLARG' A
#
# COMPACT_ATOMS: atom_id res chain seq x y z
N MET A 1 -8.72 17.49 8.03
CA MET A 1 -7.35 16.93 7.91
C MET A 1 -7.42 15.44 8.22
N ILE A 2 -7.57 15.01 9.48
CA ILE A 2 -7.51 13.58 9.86
C ILE A 2 -8.42 12.61 9.06
N LEU A 3 -9.65 12.99 8.74
CA LEU A 3 -10.57 12.15 7.94
C LEU A 3 -10.09 11.94 6.50
N ARG A 4 -9.53 12.99 5.87
CA ARG A 4 -9.00 12.92 4.51
C ARG A 4 -7.77 12.01 4.46
N GLU A 5 -6.83 12.20 5.39
CA GLU A 5 -5.68 11.30 5.51
C GLU A 5 -6.11 9.84 5.74
N LEU A 6 -7.10 9.60 6.60
CA LEU A 6 -7.62 8.26 6.87
C LEU A 6 -8.22 7.62 5.60
N LEU A 7 -9.04 8.37 4.84
CA LEU A 7 -9.60 7.89 3.58
C LEU A 7 -8.52 7.55 2.54
N ILE A 8 -7.45 8.35 2.49
CA ILE A 8 -6.31 8.09 1.59
C ILE A 8 -5.58 6.81 2.00
N ILE A 9 -5.36 6.58 3.30
CA ILE A 9 -4.73 5.33 3.80
C ILE A 9 -5.58 4.13 3.41
N ILE A 10 -6.89 4.19 3.67
CA ILE A 10 -7.82 3.09 3.38
C ILE A 10 -7.85 2.81 1.86
N ALA A 11 -7.98 3.85 1.04
CA ALA A 11 -8.01 3.71 -0.41
C ALA A 11 -6.69 3.13 -0.96
N ALA A 12 -5.54 3.63 -0.48
CA ALA A 12 -4.24 3.11 -0.87
C ALA A 12 -4.07 1.64 -0.47
N PHE A 13 -4.44 1.29 0.77
CA PHE A 13 -4.37 -0.08 1.25
C PHE A 13 -5.27 -1.02 0.43
N ALA A 14 -6.51 -0.62 0.17
CA ALA A 14 -7.45 -1.40 -0.64
C ALA A 14 -6.95 -1.58 -2.07
N ALA A 15 -6.37 -0.54 -2.68
CA ALA A 15 -5.80 -0.60 -4.02
C ALA A 15 -4.60 -1.58 -4.07
N PHE A 16 -3.67 -1.50 -3.12
CA PHE A 16 -2.54 -2.43 -3.05
C PHE A 16 -2.98 -3.87 -2.77
N ALA A 17 -3.90 -4.09 -1.83
CA ALA A 17 -4.44 -5.42 -1.53
C ALA A 17 -5.13 -6.03 -2.76
N SER A 18 -5.92 -5.23 -3.48
CA SER A 18 -6.59 -5.67 -4.71
C SER A 18 -5.58 -6.01 -5.81
N ALA A 19 -4.54 -5.19 -5.98
CA ALA A 19 -3.49 -5.43 -6.96
C ALA A 19 -2.70 -6.71 -6.66
N VAL A 20 -2.31 -6.93 -5.40
CA VAL A 20 -1.60 -8.15 -4.98
C VAL A 20 -2.51 -9.37 -5.16
N ALA A 21 -3.76 -9.31 -4.74
CA ALA A 21 -4.71 -10.41 -4.91
C ALA A 21 -4.95 -10.74 -6.40
N ALA A 22 -5.14 -9.72 -7.24
CA ALA A 22 -5.34 -9.90 -8.67
C ALA A 22 -4.11 -10.51 -9.35
N TYR A 23 -2.90 -10.03 -9.00
CA TYR A 23 -1.65 -10.59 -9.50
C TYR A 23 -1.48 -12.05 -9.04
N SER A 24 -1.73 -12.33 -7.77
CA SER A 24 -1.64 -13.69 -7.22
C SER A 24 -2.60 -14.65 -7.92
N PHE A 25 -3.86 -14.23 -8.10
CA PHE A 25 -4.87 -14.99 -8.82
C PHE A 25 -4.47 -15.30 -10.26
N ALA A 26 -3.88 -14.31 -10.96
CA ALA A 26 -3.51 -14.46 -12.36
C ALA A 26 -2.21 -15.27 -12.58
N PHE A 27 -1.24 -15.20 -11.66
CA PHE A 27 0.14 -15.64 -11.93
C PHE A 27 0.80 -16.54 -10.88
N HIS A 28 0.31 -16.61 -9.64
CA HIS A 28 1.01 -17.32 -8.54
C HIS A 28 0.17 -18.40 -7.84
N GLY A 29 -1.09 -18.61 -8.24
CA GLY A 29 -1.96 -19.61 -7.64
C GLY A 29 -2.49 -19.18 -6.26
N ALA A 30 -2.83 -20.14 -5.40
CA ALA A 30 -3.42 -19.85 -4.10
C ALA A 30 -2.40 -19.24 -3.14
N VAL A 31 -2.55 -17.95 -2.87
CA VAL A 31 -1.74 -17.20 -1.91
C VAL A 31 -2.59 -16.89 -0.68
N SER A 32 -2.01 -16.99 0.52
CA SER A 32 -2.80 -16.80 1.74
C SER A 32 -3.24 -15.34 1.90
N VAL A 33 -4.40 -15.13 2.52
CA VAL A 33 -4.90 -13.77 2.84
C VAL A 33 -3.87 -13.00 3.67
N LYS A 34 -3.15 -13.67 4.56
CA LYS A 34 -2.07 -13.08 5.36
C LYS A 34 -0.99 -12.47 4.47
N GLU A 35 -0.52 -13.19 3.46
CA GLU A 35 0.52 -12.72 2.55
C GLU A 35 0.05 -11.52 1.73
N VAL A 36 -1.17 -11.56 1.20
CA VAL A 36 -1.77 -10.43 0.47
C VAL A 36 -1.82 -9.18 1.34
N LEU A 37 -2.35 -9.30 2.56
CA LEU A 37 -2.49 -8.17 3.48
C LEU A 37 -1.14 -7.65 3.97
N SER A 38 -0.17 -8.53 4.25
CA SER A 38 1.17 -8.13 4.68
C SER A 38 1.94 -7.40 3.58
N THR A 39 1.81 -7.84 2.33
CA THR A 39 2.40 -7.18 1.16
C THR A 39 1.75 -5.82 0.93
N ALA A 40 0.41 -5.75 0.98
CA ALA A 40 -0.31 -4.49 0.86
C ALA A 40 0.06 -3.49 1.97
N PHE A 41 0.20 -3.98 3.20
CA PHE A 41 0.65 -3.16 4.33
C PHE A 41 2.06 -2.60 4.10
N ALA A 42 3.01 -3.45 3.69
CA ALA A 42 4.37 -3.02 3.38
C ALA A 42 4.40 -1.95 2.27
N ALA A 43 3.57 -2.12 1.22
CA ALA A 43 3.46 -1.15 0.13
C ALA A 43 2.92 0.22 0.61
N VAL A 44 1.91 0.22 1.50
CA VAL A 44 1.39 1.46 2.09
C VAL A 44 2.46 2.14 2.95
N ILE A 45 3.17 1.41 3.80
CA ILE A 45 4.28 1.98 4.60
C ILE A 45 5.35 2.58 3.68
N GLY A 46 5.74 1.87 2.61
CA GLY A 46 6.68 2.37 1.60
C GLY A 46 6.21 3.65 0.92
N LEU A 47 4.92 3.75 0.57
CA LEU A 47 4.32 4.96 -0.01
C LEU A 47 4.45 6.17 0.93
N TYR A 48 4.14 5.99 2.22
CA TYR A 48 4.24 7.07 3.21
C TYR A 48 5.68 7.45 3.51
N ALA A 49 6.57 6.47 3.63
CA ALA A 49 8.01 6.69 3.81
C ALA A 49 8.60 7.42 2.60
N GLY A 50 8.26 7.02 1.38
CA GLY A 50 8.67 7.68 0.14
C GLY A 50 8.23 9.14 0.10
N ARG A 51 6.96 9.42 0.40
CA ARG A 51 6.46 10.80 0.49
C ARG A 51 7.11 11.61 1.60
N TYR A 52 7.51 10.99 2.70
CA TYR A 52 8.25 11.66 3.75
C TYR A 52 9.66 12.06 3.27
N LEU A 53 10.35 11.13 2.61
CA LEU A 53 11.67 11.37 2.03
C LEU A 53 11.63 12.42 0.91
N GLU A 54 10.67 12.33 -0.01
CA GLU A 54 10.44 13.30 -1.09
C GLU A 54 10.29 14.72 -0.53
N ARG A 55 9.44 14.87 0.50
CA ARG A 55 9.24 16.17 1.18
C ARG A 55 10.45 16.64 1.95
N ARG A 56 11.35 15.75 2.38
CA ARG A 56 12.61 16.12 3.04
C ARG A 56 13.62 16.59 1.99
N LEU A 57 13.78 15.83 0.91
CA LEU A 57 14.71 16.13 -0.18
C LEU A 57 14.34 17.42 -0.92
N ALA A 58 13.05 17.68 -1.11
CA ALA A 58 12.56 18.93 -1.70
C ALA A 58 12.82 20.17 -0.83
N ARG A 59 13.16 20.01 0.45
CA ARG A 59 13.39 21.09 1.42
C ARG A 59 14.87 21.37 1.72
N GLY A 60 15.81 20.68 1.06
CA GLY A 60 17.26 20.84 1.26
C GLY A 60 17.81 19.89 2.32
#